data_AF-A0A223VR62-F1
#
_entry.id   AF-A0A223VR62-F1
#
_cell.length_a   1.000
_cell.length_b   1.000
_cell.length_c   1.000
_cell.angle_alpha   90.00
_cell.angle_beta   90.00
_cell.angle_gamma   90.00
#
_symmetry.space_group_name_H-M   'P 1'
#
loop_
_entity.id
_entity.type
_entity.pdbx_description
1 polymer ?
#
loop_
_entity_poly.entity_id
_entity_poly.type
_entity_poly.pdbx_seq_one_letter_code
_entity_poly.pdbx_strand_id
1 'polypeptide(L)'
;MFDLTDVGYVKRIVVGSTDPEKLTPEAVVQAQATLLNRCLTDTPKGRIVGIEKNFTLINIGEHQVVLQALIYHLGFSRKPYWLPDDEGQS
;
A
#
# COMPACT_ATOMS: atom_id res chain seq x y z
N MET A 1 -11.17 5.29 -20.50
CA MET A 1 -12.20 5.41 -19.45
C MET A 1 -11.80 4.49 -18.31
N PHE A 2 -11.62 5.01 -17.09
CA PHE A 2 -11.35 4.18 -15.91
C PHE A 2 -12.68 3.53 -15.50
N ASP A 3 -12.87 2.26 -15.85
CA ASP A 3 -14.09 1.53 -15.52
C ASP A 3 -13.96 0.93 -14.12
N LEU A 4 -14.79 1.40 -13.19
CA LEU A 4 -14.87 0.91 -11.80
C LEU A 4 -16.05 -0.04 -11.58
N THR A 5 -16.77 -0.40 -12.64
CA THR A 5 -18.06 -1.11 -12.59
C THR A 5 -17.96 -2.49 -11.92
N ASP A 6 -16.79 -3.12 -11.96
CA ASP A 6 -16.51 -4.43 -11.32
C ASP A 6 -15.54 -4.31 -10.11
N VAL A 7 -15.57 -3.19 -9.38
CA VAL A 7 -14.84 -3.03 -8.11
C VAL A 7 -15.81 -3.08 -6.94
N GLY A 8 -15.90 -4.24 -6.28
CA GLY A 8 -16.68 -4.43 -5.06
C GLY A 8 -15.86 -4.31 -3.77
N TYR A 9 -14.53 -4.35 -3.86
CA TYR A 9 -13.62 -4.22 -2.72
C TYR A 9 -12.34 -3.49 -3.11
N VAL A 10 -11.87 -2.58 -2.25
CA VAL A 10 -10.61 -1.85 -2.45
C VAL A 10 -9.67 -2.13 -1.29
N LYS A 11 -8.44 -2.57 -1.59
CA LYS A 11 -7.35 -2.69 -0.63
C LYS A 11 -6.33 -1.58 -0.87
N ARG A 12 -5.97 -0.88 0.20
CA ARG A 12 -4.83 0.04 0.22
C ARG A 12 -3.58 -0.71 0.67
N ILE A 13 -2.50 -0.61 -0.09
CA ILE A 13 -1.19 -1.17 0.26
C ILE A 13 -0.16 -0.05 0.19
N VAL A 14 0.50 0.22 1.32
CA VAL A 14 1.62 1.14 1.41
C VAL A 14 2.91 0.35 1.21
N VAL A 15 3.79 0.81 0.33
CA VAL A 15 5.14 0.28 0.14
C VAL A 15 6.13 1.41 0.45
N GLY A 16 6.83 1.30 1.57
CA GLY A 16 7.79 2.31 2.04
C GLY A 16 7.43 2.89 3.41
N SER A 17 8.06 4.02 3.77
CA SER A 17 7.93 4.64 5.09
C SER A 17 6.96 5.81 5.07
N THR A 18 6.04 5.82 6.03
CA THR A 18 5.09 6.93 6.28
C THR A 18 5.16 7.48 7.70
N ASP A 19 5.90 6.82 8.59
CA ASP A 19 6.12 7.22 9.96
C ASP A 19 7.49 7.92 10.10
N PRO A 20 7.53 9.21 10.49
CA PRO A 20 8.76 9.98 10.67
C PRO A 20 9.62 9.55 11.87
N GLU A 21 9.00 9.01 12.91
CA GLU A 21 9.68 8.59 14.13
C GLU A 21 10.22 7.17 13.99
N LYS A 22 9.59 6.37 13.12
CA LYS A 22 9.94 4.97 12.91
C LYS A 22 10.01 4.62 11.42
N LEU A 23 11.22 4.69 10.86
CA LEU A 23 11.47 4.21 9.51
C LEU A 23 11.07 2.73 9.39
N THR A 24 10.38 2.44 8.29
CA THR A 24 9.91 1.08 8.01
C THR A 24 11.11 0.20 7.67
N PRO A 25 11.34 -0.92 8.40
CA PRO A 25 12.46 -1.81 8.12
C PRO A 25 12.36 -2.40 6.71
N GLU A 26 13.50 -2.69 6.08
CA GLU A 26 13.54 -3.26 4.73
C GLU A 26 12.75 -4.57 4.62
N ALA A 27 12.79 -5.43 5.66
CA ALA A 27 12.02 -6.67 5.68
C ALA A 27 10.50 -6.42 5.63
N VAL A 28 10.01 -5.34 6.24
CA VAL A 28 8.59 -4.94 6.20
C VAL A 28 8.25 -4.39 4.82
N VAL A 29 9.12 -3.58 4.22
CA VAL A 29 8.95 -3.10 2.84
C VAL A 29 8.87 -4.26 1.86
N GLN A 30 9.71 -5.28 2.05
CA GLN A 30 9.68 -6.49 1.22
C GLN A 30 8.39 -7.29 1.41
N ALA A 31 7.86 -7.37 2.63
CA ALA A 31 6.56 -7.99 2.90
C ALA A 31 5.40 -7.21 2.25
N GLN A 32 5.42 -5.87 2.31
CA GLN A 32 4.46 -5.00 1.63
C GLN A 32 4.48 -5.23 0.11
N ALA A 33 5.68 -5.26 -0.49
CA ALA A 33 5.86 -5.54 -1.92
C ALA A 33 5.40 -6.95 -2.30
N THR A 34 5.67 -7.94 -1.46
CA THR A 34 5.19 -9.33 -1.65
C THR A 34 3.68 -9.40 -1.66
N LEU A 35 3.00 -8.71 -0.73
CA LEU A 35 1.55 -8.64 -0.68
C LEU A 35 0.98 -7.94 -1.92
N LEU A 36 1.58 -6.83 -2.35
CA LEU A 36 1.22 -6.13 -3.59
C LEU A 36 1.31 -7.06 -4.80
N ASN A 37 2.44 -7.76 -4.95
CA ASN A 37 2.66 -8.69 -6.04
C ASN A 37 1.62 -9.81 -6.02
N ARG A 38 1.30 -10.36 -4.83
CA ARG A 38 0.25 -11.37 -4.69
C ARG A 38 -1.11 -10.84 -5.14
N CYS A 39 -1.48 -9.62 -4.74
CA CYS A 39 -2.73 -8.99 -5.15
C CYS A 39 -2.86 -8.81 -6.68
N LEU A 40 -1.74 -8.65 -7.38
CA LEU A 40 -1.71 -8.46 -8.83
C LEU A 40 -1.54 -9.76 -9.62
N THR A 41 -1.23 -10.88 -8.98
CA THR A 41 -0.92 -12.15 -9.64
C THR A 41 -1.84 -13.30 -9.26
N ASP A 42 -2.24 -13.38 -7.99
CA ASP A 42 -3.03 -14.48 -7.42
C ASP A 42 -4.54 -14.28 -7.62
N THR A 43 -5.35 -15.34 -7.44
CA THR A 43 -6.81 -15.27 -7.63
C THR A 43 -7.53 -15.06 -6.28
N PRO A 44 -8.55 -14.17 -6.20
CA PRO A 44 -9.01 -13.23 -7.24
C PRO A 44 -7.97 -12.14 -7.54
N LYS A 45 -7.76 -11.88 -8.83
CA LYS A 45 -6.77 -10.93 -9.32
C LYS A 45 -7.27 -9.50 -9.17
N GLY A 46 -6.53 -8.69 -8.43
CA GLY A 46 -6.79 -7.27 -8.28
C GLY A 46 -6.27 -6.47 -9.47
N ARG A 47 -6.73 -5.23 -9.57
CA ARG A 47 -6.24 -4.23 -10.52
C ARG A 47 -5.90 -2.93 -9.80
N ILE A 48 -4.85 -2.25 -10.25
CA ILE A 48 -4.51 -0.93 -9.73
C ILE A 48 -5.59 0.05 -10.21
N VAL A 49 -6.30 0.66 -9.26
CA VAL A 49 -7.29 1.73 -9.54
C VAL A 49 -6.74 3.11 -9.21
N GLY A 50 -5.65 3.18 -8.45
CA GLY A 50 -4.94 4.42 -8.13
C GLY A 50 -3.55 4.14 -7.56
N ILE A 51 -2.63 5.09 -7.77
CA ILE A 51 -1.31 5.10 -7.16
C ILE A 51 -1.05 6.50 -6.62
N GLU A 52 -0.74 6.61 -5.34
CA GLU A 52 -0.28 7.85 -4.73
C GLU A 52 1.23 7.75 -4.50
N LYS A 53 1.94 8.82 -4.85
CA LYS A 53 3.37 8.95 -4.56
C LYS A 53 3.52 9.92 -3.41
N ASN A 54 4.06 9.43 -2.30
CA ASN A 54 4.31 10.25 -1.13
C ASN A 54 5.81 10.44 -0.94
N PHE A 55 6.23 11.69 -0.87
CA PHE A 55 7.60 12.09 -0.56
C PHE A 55 7.51 13.28 0.40
N THR A 56 8.06 13.11 1.59
CA THR A 56 8.03 14.14 2.63
C THR A 56 9.41 14.28 3.26
N LEU A 57 9.89 15.52 3.36
CA LEU A 57 11.09 15.90 4.11
C LEU A 57 10.66 16.47 5.45
N ILE A 58 11.13 15.85 6.54
CA ILE A 58 10.78 16.26 7.90
C ILE A 58 12.07 16.56 8.66
N ASN A 59 12.12 17.74 9.28
CA ASN A 59 13.20 18.11 10.19
C ASN A 59 12.77 17.75 11.61
N ILE A 60 13.51 16.85 12.26
CA ILE A 60 13.28 16.44 13.66
C ILE A 60 14.52 16.85 14.45
N GLY A 61 14.42 17.97 15.17
CA GLY A 61 15.57 18.60 15.81
C GLY A 61 16.63 19.00 14.78
N GLU A 62 17.84 18.45 14.91
CA GLU A 62 18.96 18.67 13.98
C GLU A 62 19.03 17.61 12.86
N HIS A 63 18.13 16.62 12.87
CA HIS A 63 18.12 15.53 11.91
C HIS A 63 17.12 15.79 10.78
N GLN A 64 17.52 15.44 9.55
CA GLN A 64 16.64 15.38 8.39
C GLN A 64 16.23 13.94 8.12
N VAL A 65 14.92 13.71 8.08
CA VAL A 65 14.32 12.43 7.74
C VAL A 65 13.58 12.56 6.41
N VAL A 66 13.87 11.65 5.49
CA VAL A 66 13.16 11.52 4.22
C VAL A 66 12.19 10.36 4.33
N LEU A 67 10.90 10.66 4.21
CA LEU A 67 9.86 9.66 4.06
C LEU A 67 9.50 9.51 2.60
N GLN A 68 9.52 8.27 2.13
CA GLN A 68 9.11 7.93 0.77
C GLN A 68 8.27 6.66 0.81
N ALA A 69 7.08 6.75 0.22
CA ALA A 69 6.18 5.62 0.06
C ALA A 69 5.34 5.72 -1.22
N LEU A 70 5.02 4.56 -1.78
CA LEU A 70 4.01 4.41 -2.82
C LEU A 70 2.77 3.75 -2.21
N ILE A 71 1.60 4.34 -2.44
CA ILE A 71 0.34 3.81 -1.96
C ILE A 71 -0.44 3.28 -3.16
N TYR A 72 -0.66 1.97 -3.19
CA TYR A 72 -1.42 1.29 -4.23
C TYR A 72 -2.84 1.06 -3.76
N HIS A 73 -3.80 1.53 -4.56
CA HIS A 73 -5.22 1.21 -4.39
C HIS A 73 -5.56 0.09 -5.35
N LEU A 74 -5.86 -1.08 -4.80
CA LEU A 74 -6.14 -2.29 -5.55
C LEU A 74 -7.63 -2.61 -5.49
N GLY A 75 -8.29 -2.52 -6.63
CA GLY A 75 -9.69 -2.91 -6.79
C GLY A 75 -9.83 -4.40 -7.10
N PHE A 76 -10.78 -5.04 -6.46
CA PHE A 76 -11.22 -6.41 -6.69
C PHE A 76 -12.74 -6.44 -6.85
N SER A 77 -13.27 -7.39 -7.61
CA SER A 77 -14.72 -7.62 -7.70
C SER A 77 -15.32 -8.09 -6.35
N ARG A 78 -14.53 -8.83 -5.56
CA ARG A 78 -14.83 -9.27 -4.19
C ARG A 78 -13.56 -9.37 -3.36
N LYS A 79 -13.67 -9.30 -2.03
CA LYS A 79 -12.53 -9.48 -1.13
C LYS A 79 -11.86 -10.86 -1.34
N PRO A 80 -10.53 -10.93 -1.57
CA PRO A 80 -9.81 -12.19 -1.61
C PRO A 80 -9.88 -12.93 -0.27
N TYR A 81 -10.09 -14.25 -0.28
CA TYR A 81 -10.22 -15.04 0.95
C TYR A 81 -8.94 -15.10 1.78
N TRP A 82 -7.79 -14.93 1.14
CA TRP A 82 -6.46 -14.94 1.75
C TRP A 82 -6.01 -13.55 2.20
N LEU A 83 -6.76 -12.50 1.89
CA LEU A 83 -6.40 -11.15 2.27
C LEU A 83 -6.85 -10.91 3.71
N PRO A 84 -5.93 -10.56 4.63
CA PRO A 84 -6.27 -10.31 6.01
C PRO A 84 -7.28 -9.16 6.11
N ASP A 85 -8.15 -9.22 7.13
CA ASP A 85 -8.97 -8.07 7.50
C ASP A 85 -8.07 -6.88 7.83
N ASP A 86 -8.50 -5.70 7.40
CA ASP A 86 -7.83 -4.45 7.73
C ASP A 86 -8.16 -4.15 9.20
N GLU A 87 -7.39 -4.72 10.12
CA GLU A 87 -7.34 -4.18 11.48
C GLU A 87 -6.71 -2.80 11.35
N GLY A 88 -7.58 -1.79 11.37
CA GLY A 88 -7.29 -0.43 10.94
C GLY A 88 -5.95 0.08 11.46
N GLN A 89 -5.05 0.36 10.53
CA GLN A 89 -3.96 1.31 10.76
C GLN A 89 -4.58 2.71 10.65
N SER A 90 -5.24 3.14 11.74
CA SER A 90 -5.55 4.55 12.01
C SER A 90 -4.30 5.26 12.51
#